data_AF-A0A353EZX8-F1
#
_entry.id   AF-A0A353EZX8-F1
#
_cell.length_a   1.000
_cell.length_b   1.000
_cell.length_c   1.000
_cell.angle_alpha   90.00
_cell.angle_beta   90.00
_cell.angle_gamma   90.00
#
_symmetry.space_group_name_H-M   'P 1'
#
loop_
_entity.id
_entity.type
_entity.pdbx_description
1 polymer ?
#
loop_
_entity_poly.entity_id
_entity_poly.type
_entity_poly.pdbx_seq_one_letter_code
_entity_poly.pdbx_strand_id
1 'polypeptide(L)'
;MQFIESEILAGELVPVLLGQSVETNETAKRIFRRYRLISHVFCEKKPRVFGLTFCTKYHIIRHAAGEGLMLTALLDFAKRLANADVIYYLIPCTVDYANFVWRYHDELEPYYVIADWQEMQRVWYGEEES
;
A
#
# COMPACT_ATOMS: atom_id res chain seq x y z
N MET A 1 5.40 16.16 4.08
CA MET A 1 6.73 15.50 4.06
C MET A 1 7.36 15.36 5.46
N GLN A 2 7.33 16.38 6.32
CA GLN A 2 7.91 16.30 7.69
C GLN A 2 7.22 15.27 8.61
N PHE A 3 5.91 15.07 8.48
CA PHE A 3 5.14 14.16 9.33
C PHE A 3 5.50 12.67 9.13
N ILE A 4 5.73 12.26 7.88
CA ILE A 4 6.08 10.87 7.53
C ILE A 4 7.49 10.53 8.00
N GLU A 5 8.45 11.46 7.92
CA GLU A 5 9.84 11.20 8.31
C GLU A 5 10.03 11.02 9.82
N SER A 6 9.26 11.73 10.66
CA SER A 6 9.36 11.62 12.12
C SER A 6 8.76 10.33 12.69
N GLU A 7 7.68 9.80 12.09
CA GLU A 7 7.01 8.59 12.59
C GLU A 7 7.66 7.30 12.05
N ILE A 8 8.28 7.34 10.86
CA ILE A 8 9.10 6.22 10.31
C ILE A 8 10.25 5.83 11.25
N LEU A 9 10.75 6.77 12.05
CA LEU A 9 11.86 6.54 12.96
C LEU A 9 11.44 6.07 14.36
N ALA A 10 10.13 6.03 14.66
CA ALA A 10 9.61 5.78 16.01
C ALA A 10 8.76 4.49 16.15
N GLY A 11 8.35 3.86 15.04
CA GLY A 11 7.55 2.62 15.03
C GLY A 11 7.68 1.88 13.69
N GLU A 12 7.41 0.58 13.65
CA GLU A 12 7.57 -0.24 12.45
C GLU A 12 6.55 0.17 11.38
N LEU A 13 6.89 1.10 10.48
CA LEU A 13 6.04 1.46 9.34
C LEU A 13 5.88 0.26 8.40
N VAL A 14 4.64 -0.09 8.08
CA VAL A 14 4.29 -1.13 7.11
C VAL A 14 3.62 -0.49 5.89
N PRO A 15 4.33 -0.34 4.76
CA PRO A 15 3.75 0.15 3.52
C PRO A 15 2.79 -0.88 2.93
N VAL A 16 1.57 -0.47 2.64
CA VAL A 16 0.53 -1.31 2.03
C VAL A 16 0.12 -0.71 0.70
N LEU A 17 0.43 -1.40 -0.40
CA LEU A 17 0.12 -0.96 -1.76
C LEU A 17 -1.12 -1.68 -2.28
N LEU A 18 -2.08 -0.94 -2.83
CA LEU A 18 -3.28 -1.53 -3.44
C LEU A 18 -3.21 -1.50 -4.95
N GLY A 19 -3.33 -2.68 -5.53
CA GLY A 19 -3.26 -2.91 -6.97
C GLY A 19 -1.92 -3.44 -7.42
N GLN A 20 -1.88 -3.84 -8.69
CA GLN A 20 -0.66 -4.30 -9.34
C GLN A 20 -0.51 -3.57 -10.67
N SER A 21 0.48 -2.70 -10.73
CA SER A 21 0.88 -1.95 -11.91
C SER A 21 2.40 -1.82 -12.00
N VAL A 22 2.92 -1.18 -13.06
CA VAL A 22 4.35 -0.85 -13.15
C VAL A 22 4.73 0.11 -12.01
N GLU A 23 3.87 1.09 -11.77
CA GLU A 23 3.97 2.13 -10.76
C GLU A 23 3.98 1.55 -9.34
N THR A 24 3.19 0.50 -9.10
CA THR A 24 3.20 -0.24 -7.82
C THR A 24 4.61 -0.79 -7.55
N ASN A 25 5.24 -1.39 -8.57
CA ASN A 25 6.57 -1.97 -8.42
C ASN A 25 7.65 -0.90 -8.25
N GLU A 26 7.57 0.20 -9.00
CA GLU A 26 8.52 1.31 -8.84
C GLU A 26 8.37 2.00 -7.49
N THR A 27 7.15 2.18 -7.00
CA THR A 27 6.87 2.70 -5.66
C THR A 27 7.45 1.80 -4.58
N ALA A 28 7.22 0.48 -4.65
CA ALA A 28 7.81 -0.46 -3.71
C ALA A 28 9.35 -0.44 -3.73
N LYS A 29 9.98 -0.34 -4.91
CA LYS A 29 11.43 -0.19 -5.03
C LYS A 29 11.93 1.11 -4.40
N ARG A 30 11.23 2.23 -4.61
CA ARG A 30 11.58 3.54 -4.03
C ARG A 30 11.50 3.51 -2.50
N ILE A 31 10.40 2.97 -1.95
CA ILE A 31 10.22 2.78 -0.51
C ILE A 31 11.35 1.93 0.07
N PHE A 32 11.68 0.80 -0.56
CA PHE A 32 12.75 -0.07 -0.08
C PHE A 32 14.14 0.58 -0.19
N ARG A 33 14.43 1.31 -1.27
CA ARG A 33 15.72 2.01 -1.43
C ARG A 33 15.90 3.09 -0.35
N ARG A 34 14.85 3.85 -0.06
CA ARG A 34 14.91 4.99 0.88
C ARG A 34 14.83 4.55 2.34
N TYR A 35 13.96 3.60 2.66
CA TYR A 35 13.61 3.25 4.04
C TYR A 35 13.93 1.80 4.42
N ARG A 36 14.35 0.95 3.48
CA ARG A 36 14.58 -0.49 3.69
C ARG A 36 13.35 -1.27 4.15
N LEU A 37 12.16 -0.75 3.87
CA LEU A 37 10.88 -1.38 4.23
C LEU A 37 10.35 -2.27 3.10
N ILE A 38 9.81 -3.43 3.48
CA ILE A 38 9.12 -4.34 2.55
C ILE A 38 7.67 -3.89 2.41
N SER A 39 7.21 -3.70 1.17
CA SER A 39 5.83 -3.30 0.88
C SER A 39 4.91 -4.51 0.77
N HIS A 40 3.74 -4.43 1.39
CA HIS A 40 2.67 -5.43 1.31
C HIS A 40 1.72 -5.05 0.17
N VAL A 41 1.71 -5.82 -0.91
CA VAL A 41 0.93 -5.53 -2.12
C VAL A 41 -0.32 -6.39 -2.15
N PHE A 42 -1.50 -5.77 -2.12
CA PHE A 42 -2.77 -6.45 -2.28
C PHE A 42 -3.25 -6.31 -3.72
N CYS A 43 -3.46 -7.44 -4.40
CA CYS A 43 -3.82 -7.42 -5.82
C CYS A 43 -4.62 -8.65 -6.24
N GLU A 44 -5.34 -8.53 -7.36
CA GLU A 44 -6.27 -9.59 -7.76
C GLU A 44 -5.64 -10.77 -8.51
N LYS A 45 -4.48 -10.51 -9.10
CA LYS A 45 -3.74 -11.46 -9.93
C LYS A 45 -2.28 -11.45 -9.50
N LYS A 46 -1.62 -12.60 -9.66
CA LYS A 46 -0.17 -12.69 -9.43
C LYS A 46 0.56 -11.90 -10.52
N PRO A 47 1.61 -11.15 -10.20
CA PRO A 47 2.44 -10.54 -11.23
C PRO A 47 3.02 -11.60 -12.16
N ARG A 48 2.95 -11.33 -13.48
CA ARG A 48 3.62 -12.15 -14.50
C ARG A 48 5.14 -11.88 -14.57
N VAL A 49 5.61 -10.84 -13.88
CA VAL A 49 7.01 -10.43 -13.91
C VAL A 49 7.85 -11.41 -13.07
N PHE A 50 8.69 -12.20 -13.75
CA PHE A 50 9.77 -12.98 -13.16
C PHE A 50 10.87 -12.05 -12.67
N GLY A 51 10.61 -11.41 -11.54
CA GLY A 51 11.59 -10.65 -10.79
C GLY A 51 11.14 -10.69 -9.35
N LEU A 52 11.64 -11.69 -8.60
CA LEU A 52 11.51 -11.73 -7.15
C LEU A 52 12.02 -10.41 -6.61
N THR A 53 11.11 -9.48 -6.38
CA THR A 53 11.43 -8.18 -5.82
C THR A 53 11.54 -8.45 -4.32
N PHE A 54 12.77 -8.56 -3.82
CA PHE A 54 13.09 -8.70 -2.40
C PHE A 54 12.47 -7.60 -1.50
N CYS A 55 11.82 -6.61 -2.12
CA CYS A 55 11.15 -5.48 -1.50
C CYS A 55 9.62 -5.60 -1.41
N THR A 56 8.99 -6.68 -1.88
CA THR A 56 7.51 -6.82 -1.86
C THR A 56 7.04 -8.17 -1.33
N LYS A 57 5.91 -8.15 -0.61
CA LYS A 57 5.12 -9.32 -0.23
C LYS A 57 3.72 -9.22 -0.82
N TYR A 58 3.36 -10.15 -1.69
CA TYR A 58 2.07 -10.13 -2.39
C TYR A 58 0.98 -10.89 -1.63
N HIS A 59 -0.21 -10.31 -1.57
CA HIS A 59 -1.46 -10.86 -1.04
C HIS A 59 -2.48 -10.92 -2.17
N ILE A 60 -2.76 -12.12 -2.67
CA ILE A 60 -3.59 -12.30 -3.87
C ILE A 60 -5.05 -12.51 -3.49
N ILE A 61 -5.92 -11.60 -3.93
CA ILE A 61 -7.37 -11.64 -3.66
C ILE A 61 -8.10 -11.83 -4.99
N ARG A 62 -8.42 -13.09 -5.33
CA ARG A 62 -8.93 -13.43 -6.67
C ARG A 62 -10.10 -12.53 -7.08
N HIS A 63 -10.02 -11.93 -8.28
CA HIS A 63 -11.03 -10.99 -8.81
C HIS A 63 -12.49 -11.47 -8.71
N ALA A 64 -12.76 -12.79 -8.85
CA ALA A 64 -14.09 -13.37 -8.71
C ALA A 64 -14.73 -13.16 -7.32
N ALA A 65 -13.95 -12.73 -6.34
CA ALA A 65 -14.35 -12.53 -4.97
C ALA A 65 -14.77 -11.07 -4.65
N GLY A 66 -14.54 -10.12 -5.57
CA GLY A 66 -15.03 -8.74 -5.51
C GLY A 66 -14.39 -7.84 -4.45
N GLU A 67 -14.81 -6.57 -4.44
CA GLU A 67 -14.30 -5.52 -3.55
C GLU A 67 -14.47 -5.85 -2.04
N GLY A 68 -15.58 -6.51 -1.66
CA GLY A 68 -15.83 -6.83 -0.25
C GLY A 68 -14.78 -7.76 0.37
N LEU A 69 -14.21 -8.67 -0.42
CA LEU A 69 -13.11 -9.53 0.04
C LEU A 69 -11.77 -8.79 0.09
N MET A 70 -11.55 -7.80 -0.78
CA MET A 70 -10.41 -6.88 -0.66
C MET A 70 -10.47 -6.11 0.67
N LEU A 71 -11.63 -5.52 0.99
CA LEU A 71 -11.83 -4.82 2.26
C LEU A 71 -11.59 -5.74 3.46
N THR A 72 -12.23 -6.91 3.46
CA THR A 72 -12.10 -7.89 4.57
C THR A 72 -10.63 -8.27 4.78
N ALA A 73 -9.89 -8.52 3.71
CA ALA A 73 -8.49 -8.89 3.81
C ALA A 73 -7.60 -7.76 4.35
N LEU A 74 -7.88 -6.50 4.01
CA LEU A 74 -7.19 -5.35 4.58
C LEU A 74 -7.46 -5.23 6.08
N LEU A 75 -8.73 -5.29 6.48
CA LEU A 75 -9.10 -5.23 7.89
C LEU A 75 -8.49 -6.38 8.70
N ASP A 76 -8.52 -7.60 8.17
CA ASP A 76 -7.88 -8.77 8.81
C ASP A 76 -6.35 -8.61 8.90
N PHE A 77 -5.73 -8.03 7.86
CA PHE A 77 -4.29 -7.78 7.86
C PHE A 77 -3.89 -6.81 8.97
N ALA A 78 -4.59 -5.68 9.09
CA ALA A 78 -4.33 -4.70 10.14
C ALA A 78 -4.62 -5.28 11.54
N LYS A 79 -5.72 -6.02 11.72
CA LYS A 79 -6.10 -6.63 13.01
C LYS A 79 -5.11 -7.70 13.49
N ARG A 80 -4.59 -8.53 12.59
CA ARG A 80 -3.64 -9.60 12.96
C ARG A 80 -2.29 -9.07 13.45
N LEU A 81 -1.95 -7.85 13.05
CA LEU A 81 -0.70 -7.20 13.36
C LEU A 81 -0.93 -5.96 14.24
N ALA A 82 -2.10 -5.86 14.90
CA ALA A 82 -2.49 -4.75 15.76
C ALA A 82 -1.61 -4.71 17.03
N ASN A 83 -0.40 -4.21 16.84
CA ASN A 83 0.49 -3.74 17.88
C ASN A 83 0.44 -2.21 17.86
N ALA A 84 0.42 -1.56 19.02
CA ALA A 84 0.21 -0.12 19.14
C ALA A 84 1.29 0.73 18.44
N ASP A 85 2.42 0.11 18.10
CA ASP A 85 3.61 0.77 17.56
C ASP A 85 3.78 0.59 16.03
N VAL A 86 2.79 0.01 15.34
CA VAL A 86 2.84 -0.26 13.89
C VAL A 86 1.93 0.69 13.14
N ILE A 87 2.48 1.40 12.16
CA ILE A 87 1.73 2.29 11.28
C ILE A 87 1.53 1.59 9.93
N TYR A 88 0.27 1.35 9.55
CA TYR A 88 -0.04 0.84 8.21
C TYR A 88 -0.28 2.01 7.26
N TYR A 89 0.64 2.19 6.30
CA TYR A 89 0.52 3.27 5.32
C TYR A 89 -0.08 2.75 4.01
N LEU A 90 -1.36 3.07 3.78
CA LEU A 90 -2.14 2.57 2.66
C LEU A 90 -2.00 3.49 1.43
N ILE A 91 -1.43 2.95 0.36
CA ILE A 91 -1.18 3.67 -0.89
C ILE A 91 -1.98 3.01 -2.02
N PRO A 92 -3.06 3.65 -2.50
CA PRO A 92 -3.74 3.23 -3.73
C PRO A 92 -2.86 3.46 -4.95
N CYS A 93 -2.50 2.41 -5.68
CA CYS A 93 -1.60 2.52 -6.83
C CYS A 93 -2.31 2.74 -8.16
N THR A 94 -3.64 2.80 -8.18
CA THR A 94 -4.43 3.22 -9.35
C THR A 94 -5.63 4.07 -8.92
N VAL A 95 -6.22 4.78 -9.87
CA VAL A 95 -7.46 5.55 -9.67
C VAL A 95 -8.60 4.66 -9.16
N ASP A 96 -8.75 3.45 -9.71
CA ASP A 96 -9.78 2.50 -9.28
C ASP A 96 -9.61 2.11 -7.80
N TYR A 97 -8.38 1.87 -7.37
CA TYR A 97 -8.11 1.57 -5.96
C TYR A 97 -8.25 2.79 -5.04
N ALA A 98 -8.01 4.01 -5.54
CA ALA A 98 -8.32 5.22 -4.77
C ALA A 98 -9.83 5.40 -4.59
N ASN A 99 -10.62 5.15 -5.64
CA ASN A 99 -12.08 5.15 -5.54
C ASN A 99 -12.58 4.08 -4.55
N PHE A 100 -11.96 2.90 -4.56
CA PHE A 100 -12.23 1.85 -3.57
C PHE A 100 -11.92 2.33 -2.14
N VAL A 101 -10.74 2.90 -1.90
CA VAL A 101 -10.36 3.38 -0.56
C VAL A 101 -11.27 4.52 -0.10
N TRP A 102 -11.65 5.42 -1.01
CA TRP A 102 -12.58 6.50 -0.69
C TRP A 102 -13.98 5.98 -0.34
N ARG A 103 -14.45 4.94 -1.05
CA ARG A 103 -15.75 4.31 -0.78
C ARG A 103 -15.80 3.66 0.61
N TYR A 104 -14.69 3.09 1.07
CA TYR A 104 -14.57 2.38 2.35
C TYR A 104 -13.68 3.14 3.34
N HIS A 105 -13.67 4.47 3.26
CA HIS A 105 -12.77 5.31 4.04
C HIS A 105 -13.01 5.13 5.54
N ASP A 106 -14.27 5.19 5.96
CA ASP A 106 -14.69 5.09 7.37
C ASP A 106 -14.30 3.74 8.00
N GLU A 107 -14.27 2.67 7.21
CA GLU A 107 -13.82 1.35 7.66
C GLU A 107 -12.29 1.22 7.74
N LEU A 108 -11.55 1.96 6.90
CA LEU A 108 -10.10 1.85 6.77
C LEU A 108 -9.34 2.85 7.65
N GLU A 109 -9.85 4.07 7.84
CA GLU A 109 -9.20 5.14 8.61
C GLU A 109 -8.81 4.75 10.06
N PRO A 110 -9.54 3.87 10.79
CA PRO A 110 -9.13 3.50 12.15
C PRO A 110 -7.87 2.63 12.18
N TYR A 111 -7.49 2.04 11.04
CA TYR A 111 -6.41 1.07 10.92
C TYR A 111 -5.24 1.56 10.06
N TYR A 112 -5.51 2.49 9.14
CA TYR A 112 -4.57 2.90 8.12
C TYR A 112 -4.38 4.41 8.11
N VAL A 113 -3.12 4.83 7.99
CA VAL A 113 -2.80 6.15 7.46
C VAL A 113 -2.90 6.06 5.95
N ILE A 114 -3.90 6.71 5.37
CA ILE A 114 -4.17 6.66 3.93
C ILE A 114 -3.34 7.76 3.24
N ALA A 115 -2.66 7.39 2.15
CA ALA A 115 -1.89 8.33 1.33
C ALA A 115 -2.77 9.48 0.84
N ASP A 116 -2.25 10.70 0.87
CA ASP A 116 -2.99 11.85 0.34
C ASP A 116 -3.00 11.88 -1.20
N TRP A 117 -3.80 12.78 -1.77
CA TRP A 117 -3.94 12.90 -3.22
C TRP A 117 -2.62 13.21 -3.95
N GLN A 118 -1.74 14.01 -3.35
CA GLN A 118 -0.45 14.34 -3.96
C GLN A 118 0.46 13.11 -4.02
N GLU A 119 0.51 12.34 -2.94
CA GLU A 119 1.25 11.09 -2.88
C GLU A 119 0.69 10.08 -3.89
N MET A 120 -0.65 9.94 -3.97
CA MET A 120 -1.29 9.08 -4.95
C MET A 120 -0.93 9.47 -6.39
N GLN A 121 -0.98 10.76 -6.73
CA GLN A 121 -0.58 11.25 -8.06
C GLN A 121 0.90 10.94 -8.36
N ARG A 122 1.79 11.14 -7.39
CA ARG A 122 3.22 10.80 -7.52
C ARG A 122 3.44 9.31 -7.75
N VAL A 123 2.62 8.47 -7.13
CA VAL A 123 2.66 7.02 -7.35
C VAL A 123 2.17 6.71 -8.77
N TRP A 124 1.04 7.26 -9.22
CA TRP A 124 0.43 6.92 -10.51
C TRP A 124 1.20 7.43 -11.72
N TYR A 125 1.89 8.55 -11.59
CA TYR A 125 2.54 9.22 -12.73
C TYR A 125 4.07 9.24 -12.61
N GLY A 126 4.63 8.75 -11.50
CA GLY A 126 6.05 8.81 -11.20
C GLY A 126 6.44 10.13 -10.52
N GLU A 127 7.64 10.15 -9.93
CA GLU A 127 8.29 11.43 -9.61
C GLU A 127 8.78 12.03 -10.92
N GLU A 128 8.31 13.23 -11.28
CA GLU A 128 9.09 14.06 -12.19
C GLU A 128 10.46 14.28 -11.51
N GLU A 129 11.51 13.71 -12.10
CA GLU A 129 12.88 13.87 -11.61
C GLU A 129 13.17 15.36 -11.44
N SER A 130 13.27 15.82 -10.19
CA SER A 130 13.76 17.15 -9.81
C SER A 130 15.12 17.01 -9.16
#